data_AF-A0A645HRT8-F1
#
_entry.id   AF-A0A645HRT8-F1
#
_cell.length_a   1.000
_cell.length_b   1.000
_cell.length_c   1.000
_cell.angle_alpha   90.00
_cell.angle_beta   90.00
_cell.angle_gamma   90.00
#
_symmetry.space_group_name_H-M   'P 1'
#
loop_
_entity.id
_entity.type
_entity.pdbx_description
1 polymer ?
#
loop_
_entity_poly.entity_id
_entity_poly.type
_entity_poly.pdbx_seq_one_letter_code
_entity_poly.pdbx_strand_id
1 'polypeptide(L)'
;MYDNYEDALEGFTKNVIAFFGNSYVAAILFWLISFGGIICIVSVLPLWWTLIYILMIIATRIFISSTSRQNIAENILLHFVQLYNLGLLNIHSINHKINKNYQWKGRIIT
;
A
#
# COMPACT_ATOMS: atom_id res chain seq x y z
N MET A 1 14.12 -13.25 6.34
CA MET A 1 14.42 -13.14 4.88
C MET A 1 15.16 -11.85 4.59
N TYR A 2 14.81 -10.75 5.28
CA TYR A 2 15.59 -9.52 5.33
C TYR A 2 16.05 -9.26 6.77
N ASP A 3 17.21 -8.62 6.92
CA ASP A 3 17.83 -8.37 8.22
C ASP A 3 17.39 -7.04 8.84
N ASN A 4 16.90 -6.11 8.03
CA ASN A 4 16.38 -4.81 8.46
C ASN A 4 15.20 -4.36 7.58
N TYR A 5 14.60 -3.23 7.98
CA TYR A 5 13.44 -2.65 7.31
C TYR A 5 13.79 -2.11 5.92
N GLU A 6 14.96 -1.49 5.74
CA GLU A 6 15.38 -0.96 4.45
C GLU A 6 15.51 -2.07 3.39
N ASP A 7 16.15 -3.18 3.75
CA ASP A 7 16.32 -4.36 2.89
C ASP A 7 14.97 -4.97 2.49
N ALA A 8 14.02 -4.99 3.43
CA ALA A 8 12.66 -5.44 3.15
C ALA A 8 11.95 -4.49 2.18
N LEU A 9 12.05 -3.17 2.40
CA LEU A 9 11.46 -2.17 1.53
C LEU A 9 12.00 -2.26 0.10
N GLU A 10 13.33 -2.35 -0.05
CA GLU A 10 14.01 -2.52 -1.33
C GLU A 10 13.61 -3.83 -2.03
N GLY A 11 13.52 -4.92 -1.25
CA GLY A 11 13.08 -6.22 -1.73
C GLY A 11 11.65 -6.21 -2.30
N PHE A 12 10.72 -5.60 -1.58
CA PHE A 12 9.31 -5.52 -1.97
C PHE A 12 9.03 -4.52 -3.11
N THR A 13 9.85 -3.47 -3.22
CA THR A 13 9.70 -2.40 -4.23
C THR A 13 9.67 -2.92 -5.66
N LYS A 14 10.37 -4.03 -5.94
CA LYS A 14 10.42 -4.64 -7.29
C LYS A 14 9.11 -5.28 -7.72
N ASN A 15 8.33 -5.76 -6.75
CA ASN A 15 7.13 -6.53 -7.01
C ASN A 15 5.85 -5.69 -6.86
N VAL A 16 5.93 -4.55 -6.17
CA VAL A 16 4.73 -3.76 -5.83
C VAL A 16 3.90 -3.37 -7.05
N ILE A 17 4.56 -2.97 -8.15
CA ILE A 17 3.89 -2.54 -9.38
C ILE A 17 3.33 -3.73 -10.19
N ALA A 18 3.90 -4.92 -10.02
CA ALA A 18 3.40 -6.13 -10.67
C ALA A 18 1.99 -6.49 -10.16
N PHE A 19 1.66 -6.21 -8.90
CA PHE A 19 0.29 -6.37 -8.38
C PHE A 19 -0.75 -5.49 -9.09
N PHE A 20 -0.31 -4.41 -9.73
CA PHE A 20 -1.15 -3.48 -10.48
C PHE A 20 -1.02 -3.67 -12.00
N GLY A 21 -0.70 -4.89 -12.45
CA GLY A 21 -0.55 -5.19 -13.88
C GLY A 21 0.57 -4.40 -14.55
N ASN A 22 1.64 -4.12 -13.79
CA ASN A 22 2.77 -3.28 -14.19
C ASN A 22 2.41 -1.79 -14.46
N SER A 23 1.24 -1.32 -14.00
CA SER A 23 0.78 0.06 -14.17
C SER A 23 1.04 0.91 -12.94
N TYR A 24 1.99 1.85 -13.06
CA TYR A 24 2.28 2.85 -12.02
C TYR A 24 1.10 3.76 -11.74
N VAL A 25 0.34 4.13 -12.77
CA VAL A 25 -0.84 4.99 -12.63
C VAL A 25 -1.89 4.30 -11.76
N ALA A 26 -2.15 3.01 -11.99
CA ALA A 26 -3.08 2.24 -11.18
C ALA A 26 -2.61 2.13 -9.73
N ALA A 27 -1.33 1.87 -9.48
CA ALA A 27 -0.76 1.79 -8.14
C ALA A 27 -0.91 3.10 -7.34
N ILE A 28 -0.59 4.23 -7.97
CA ILE A 28 -0.69 5.57 -7.35
C ILE A 28 -2.15 5.92 -7.07
N LEU A 29 -3.04 5.73 -8.04
CA LEU A 29 -4.47 6.03 -7.87
C LEU A 29 -5.08 5.18 -6.76
N PHE A 30 -4.78 3.88 -6.75
CA PHE A 30 -5.22 2.99 -5.68
C PHE A 30 -4.76 3.48 -4.30
N TRP A 31 -3.48 3.85 -4.19
CA TRP A 31 -2.93 4.35 -2.93
C TRP A 31 -3.55 5.68 -2.50
N LEU A 32 -3.67 6.66 -3.40
CA LEU A 32 -4.28 7.96 -3.12
C LEU A 32 -5.73 7.84 -2.67
N ILE A 33 -6.53 7.01 -3.36
CA ILE A 33 -7.93 6.78 -2.99
C ILE A 33 -8.01 6.07 -1.64
N SER A 34 -7.17 5.06 -1.39
CA SER A 34 -7.23 4.27 -0.15
C SER A 34 -6.75 5.08 1.07
N PHE A 35 -5.63 5.79 0.94
CA PHE A 35 -5.04 6.57 2.04
C PHE A 35 -5.73 7.92 2.24
N GLY A 36 -6.04 8.63 1.15
CA GLY A 36 -6.68 9.94 1.16
C GLY A 36 -8.22 9.89 1.21
N GLY A 37 -8.85 8.75 0.94
CA GLY A 37 -10.30 8.64 0.83
C GLY A 37 -11.05 9.07 2.09
N ILE A 38 -10.49 8.82 3.28
CA ILE A 38 -11.06 9.29 4.55
C ILE A 38 -11.09 10.82 4.63
N ILE A 39 -10.02 11.47 4.16
CA ILE A 39 -9.91 12.93 4.14
C ILE A 39 -10.95 13.51 3.18
N CYS A 40 -11.05 12.95 1.97
CA CYS A 40 -12.05 13.38 0.98
C CYS A 40 -13.48 13.31 1.51
N ILE A 41 -13.85 12.21 2.18
CA ILE A 41 -15.21 12.03 2.70
C ILE A 41 -15.50 13.00 3.83
N VAL A 42 -14.58 13.16 4.79
CA VAL A 42 -14.76 14.09 5.91
C VAL A 42 -14.85 15.55 5.45
N SER A 43 -14.11 15.93 4.39
CA SER A 43 -14.09 17.30 3.89
C SER A 43 -15.30 17.68 3.03
N VAL A 44 -15.95 16.71 2.37
CA VAL A 44 -16.98 16.99 1.35
C VAL A 44 -18.38 16.54 1.78
N LEU A 45 -18.49 15.46 2.56
CA LEU A 45 -19.77 14.85 2.89
C LEU A 45 -20.16 15.07 4.37
N PRO A 46 -21.46 14.98 4.69
CA PRO A 46 -21.93 14.95 6.08
C PRO A 46 -21.27 13.83 6.90
N LEU A 47 -21.05 14.07 8.19
CA LEU A 47 -20.27 13.20 9.07
C LEU A 47 -20.79 11.76 9.20
N TRP A 48 -22.08 11.50 8.94
CA TRP A 48 -22.64 10.15 8.88
C TRP A 48 -22.09 9.29 7.74
N TRP A 49 -21.69 9.90 6.62
CA TRP A 49 -21.01 9.17 5.55
C TRP A 49 -19.63 8.67 5.98
N THR A 50 -18.94 9.41 6.85
CA THR A 50 -17.66 8.97 7.43
C THR A 50 -17.83 7.67 8.22
N LEU A 51 -18.91 7.55 9.01
CA LEU A 51 -19.19 6.32 9.76
C LEU A 51 -19.42 5.12 8.83
N ILE A 52 -20.23 5.31 7.79
CA ILE A 52 -20.49 4.27 6.77
C ILE A 52 -19.18 3.87 6.10
N TYR A 53 -18.33 4.83 5.75
CA TYR A 53 -17.05 4.56 5.11
C TYR A 53 -16.08 3.79 6.01
N ILE A 54 -15.98 4.13 7.29
CA ILE A 54 -15.17 3.39 8.27
C ILE A 54 -15.68 1.95 8.40
N LEU A 55 -16.99 1.73 8.45
CA LEU A 55 -17.57 0.39 8.49
C LEU A 55 -17.22 -0.42 7.23
N MET A 56 -17.25 0.22 6.05
CA MET A 56 -16.83 -0.42 4.80
C MET A 56 -15.34 -0.80 4.82
N ILE A 57 -14.45 0.08 5.30
CA ILE A 57 -13.02 -0.24 5.48
C ILE A 57 -12.87 -1.44 6.40
N ILE A 58 -13.49 -1.43 7.58
CA ILE A 58 -13.39 -2.53 8.55
C ILE A 58 -13.90 -3.84 7.92
N ALA A 59 -15.05 -3.82 7.25
CA ALA A 59 -15.60 -5.00 6.58
C ALA A 59 -14.64 -5.57 5.54
N THR A 60 -14.04 -4.72 4.68
CA THR A 60 -13.05 -5.20 3.71
C THR A 60 -11.81 -5.80 4.39
N ARG A 61 -11.34 -5.22 5.50
CA ARG A 61 -10.21 -5.76 6.26
C ARG A 61 -10.54 -7.11 6.86
N ILE A 62 -11.75 -7.30 7.39
CA ILE A 62 -12.20 -8.60 7.91
C ILE A 62 -12.21 -9.65 6.81
N PHE A 63 -12.79 -9.35 5.64
CA PHE A 63 -12.84 -10.31 4.53
C PHE A 63 -11.45 -10.67 3.99
N ILE A 64 -10.57 -9.68 3.80
CA ILE A 64 -9.20 -9.91 3.31
C ILE A 64 -8.40 -10.72 4.33
N SER A 65 -8.50 -10.37 5.62
CA SER A 65 -7.80 -11.08 6.69
C SER A 65 -8.27 -12.53 6.80
N SER A 66 -9.59 -12.75 6.73
CA SER A 66 -10.17 -14.10 6.81
C SER A 66 -9.74 -14.96 5.62
N THR A 67 -9.78 -14.40 4.41
CA THR A 67 -9.36 -15.11 3.18
C THR A 67 -7.87 -15.41 3.20
N SER A 68 -7.05 -14.48 3.69
CA SER A 68 -5.59 -14.62 3.78
C SER A 68 -5.11 -15.35 5.03
N ARG A 69 -6.02 -15.78 5.92
CA ARG A 69 -5.73 -16.37 7.24
C ARG A 69 -4.81 -15.52 8.11
N GLN A 70 -4.93 -14.19 8.01
CA GLN A 70 -4.19 -13.23 8.80
C GLN A 70 -5.00 -12.82 10.04
N ASN A 71 -4.32 -12.35 11.08
CA ASN A 71 -4.97 -11.83 12.27
C ASN A 71 -5.80 -10.58 11.92
N ILE A 72 -7.11 -10.65 12.17
CA ILE A 72 -8.06 -9.58 11.83
C ILE A 72 -7.76 -8.31 12.63
N ALA A 73 -7.51 -8.44 13.93
CA ALA A 73 -7.30 -7.29 14.82
C ALA A 73 -6.01 -6.54 14.47
N GLU A 74 -4.92 -7.28 14.23
CA GLU A 74 -3.65 -6.69 13.80
C GLU A 74 -3.78 -5.97 12.45
N ASN A 75 -4.47 -6.57 11.48
CA ASN A 75 -4.69 -5.94 10.18
C ASN A 75 -5.53 -4.66 10.23
N ILE A 76 -6.53 -4.61 11.11
CA ILE A 76 -7.34 -3.40 11.31
C ILE A 76 -6.48 -2.32 11.97
N LEU A 77 -5.76 -2.67 13.05
CA LEU A 77 -4.94 -1.73 13.81
C LEU A 77 -3.81 -1.14 12.95
N LEU A 78 -3.16 -1.99 12.16
CA LEU A 78 -2.02 -1.61 11.31
C LEU A 78 -2.43 -1.11 9.94
N HIS A 79 -3.72 -0.95 9.64
CA HIS A 79 -4.19 -0.61 8.29
C HIS A 79 -3.54 0.66 7.74
N PHE A 80 -3.48 1.73 8.52
CA PHE A 80 -2.84 2.98 8.12
C PHE A 80 -1.32 2.83 7.97
N VAL A 81 -0.68 2.03 8.83
CA VAL A 81 0.76 1.72 8.72
C VAL A 81 1.04 0.94 7.43
N GLN A 82 0.18 -0.01 7.06
CA GLN A 82 0.27 -0.76 5.80
C GLN A 82 0.13 0.16 4.58
N LEU A 83 -0.87 1.06 4.59
CA LEU A 83 -1.05 2.02 3.50
C LEU A 83 0.12 3.01 3.42
N TYR A 84 0.66 3.47 4.55
CA TYR A 84 1.86 4.32 4.56
C TYR A 84 3.06 3.62 3.91
N ASN A 85 3.32 2.36 4.30
CA ASN A 85 4.38 1.54 3.69
C ASN A 85 4.14 1.30 2.20
N LEU A 86 2.91 1.07 1.76
CA LEU A 86 2.57 0.97 0.35
C LEU A 86 2.92 2.26 -0.42
N GLY A 87 2.70 3.42 0.19
CA GLY A 87 3.10 4.71 -0.35
C GLY A 87 4.62 4.81 -0.53
N LEU A 88 5.38 4.42 0.50
CA LEU A 88 6.84 4.38 0.43
C LEU A 88 7.33 3.43 -0.67
N LEU A 89 6.76 2.22 -0.78
CA LEU A 89 7.08 1.26 -1.84
C LEU A 89 6.81 1.84 -3.23
N ASN A 90 5.68 2.52 -3.44
CA ASN A 90 5.36 3.17 -4.71
C ASN A 90 6.38 4.26 -5.05
N ILE A 91 6.75 5.11 -4.09
CA ILE A 91 7.75 6.18 -4.28
C ILE A 91 9.11 5.58 -4.65
N HIS A 92 9.59 4.57 -3.91
CA HIS A 92 10.85 3.91 -4.21
C HIS A 92 10.80 3.28 -5.61
N SER A 93 9.73 2.58 -5.96
CA SER A 93 9.59 1.93 -7.27
C SER A 93 9.67 2.92 -8.44
N ILE A 94 9.06 4.10 -8.28
CA ILE A 94 9.14 5.19 -9.26
C ILE A 94 10.58 5.70 -9.37
N ASN A 95 11.26 5.91 -8.24
CA ASN A 95 12.65 6.36 -8.22
C ASN A 95 13.59 5.35 -8.92
N HIS A 96 13.43 4.05 -8.69
CA HIS A 96 14.20 3.02 -9.40
C HIS A 96 13.94 3.03 -10.91
N LYS A 97 12.68 3.22 -11.32
CA LYS A 97 12.32 3.34 -12.74
C LYS A 97 13.00 4.53 -13.40
N ILE A 98 12.98 5.70 -12.74
CA ILE A 98 13.57 6.93 -13.27
C ILE A 98 15.10 6.81 -13.34
N ASN A 99 15.72 6.29 -12.28
CA ASN A 99 17.18 6.20 -12.16
C ASN A 99 17.78 4.99 -12.89
N LYS A 100 16.97 4.08 -13.45
CA LYS A 100 17.38 2.80 -14.08
C LYS A 100 18.30 1.93 -13.19
N ASN A 101 18.23 2.14 -11.88
CA ASN A 101 19.07 1.45 -10.91
C ASN A 101 18.29 0.30 -10.26
N TYR A 102 17.79 -0.64 -11.05
CA TYR A 102 17.20 -1.85 -10.49
C TYR A 102 18.34 -2.70 -9.93
N GLN A 103 18.49 -2.74 -8.61
CA GLN A 103 19.54 -3.54 -7.98
C GLN A 103 18.98 -4.88 -7.51
N TRP A 104 19.40 -6.00 -8.10
CA TRP A 104 19.08 -7.33 -7.58
C TRP A 104 20.23 -7.87 -6.73
N LYS A 105 19.98 -8.05 -5.43
CA LYS A 105 20.99 -8.58 -4.47
C LYS A 105 22.34 -7.84 -4.60
N GLY A 106 22.31 -6.51 -4.66
CA GLY A 106 23.51 -5.67 -4.78
C GLY A 106 24.10 -5.52 -6.20
N ARG A 107 23.43 -6.02 -7.25
CA ARG A 107 23.89 -5.89 -8.65
C ARG A 107 22.90 -5.08 -9.47
N ILE A 108 23.38 -4.09 -10.22
CA ILE A 108 22.55 -3.33 -11.15
C ILE A 108 22.13 -4.26 -12.30
N ILE A 109 20.82 -4.43 -12.50
CA ILE A 109 20.22 -5.05 -13.66
C ILE A 109 19.62 -3.91 -14.49
N THR A 110 20.45 -3.31 -15.34
CA THR A 110 19.97 -2.42 -16.42
C THR A 110 19.25 -3.21 -17.49
#